data_AF-A0A087TY36-F1
#
_entry.id   AF-A0A087TY36-F1
#
_cell.length_a   1.000
_cell.length_b   1.000
_cell.length_c   1.000
_cell.angle_alpha   90.00
_cell.angle_beta   90.00
_cell.angle_gamma   90.00
#
_symmetry.space_group_name_H-M   'P 1'
#
loop_
_entity.id
_entity.type
_entity.pdbx_description
1 polymer ?
#
loop_
_entity_poly.entity_id
_entity_poly.type
_entity_poly.pdbx_seq_one_letter_code
_entity_poly.pdbx_strand_id
1 'polypeptide(L)'
;MRYGQLVIGPAGCGKSTYCSTVAKYCEDAHRVVKVVNLDPAAEVFDYQPVCDIRDLIHLDDAMEDEDLHYGPNGGLVFCLEYLVDNLEWLTEQLGEEVDDYILFDCPG
;
A
#
# COMPACT_ATOMS: atom_id res chain seq x y z
N MET A 1 -12.82 1.42 -17.32
CA MET A 1 -11.36 1.66 -17.44
C MET A 1 -10.81 1.87 -16.03
N ARG A 2 -9.67 1.26 -15.68
CA ARG A 2 -9.05 1.46 -14.36
C ARG A 2 -8.14 2.68 -14.36
N TYR A 3 -8.20 3.48 -13.30
CA TYR A 3 -7.29 4.59 -13.05
C TYR A 3 -6.56 4.35 -11.74
N GLY A 4 -5.25 4.57 -11.75
CA GLY A 4 -4.40 4.47 -10.56
C GLY A 4 -3.73 5.79 -10.25
N GLN A 5 -3.65 6.14 -8.97
CA GLN A 5 -2.89 7.26 -8.44
C GLN A 5 -1.86 6.71 -7.45
N LEU A 6 -0.58 6.91 -7.76
CA LEU A 6 0.52 6.64 -6.83
C LEU A 6 0.73 7.87 -5.95
N VAL A 7 0.57 7.70 -4.64
CA VAL A 7 0.80 8.77 -3.65
C VAL A 7 2.21 8.58 -3.10
N ILE A 8 3.12 9.45 -3.53
CA ILE A 8 4.55 9.38 -3.19
C ILE A 8 5.02 10.66 -2.51
N GLY A 9 6.00 10.52 -1.63
CA GLY A 9 6.56 11.63 -0.85
C GLY A 9 7.29 11.13 0.39
N PRO A 10 8.20 11.94 0.96
CA PRO A 10 9.04 11.53 2.08
C PRO A 10 8.21 11.15 3.32
N ALA A 11 8.79 10.32 4.18
CA ALA A 11 8.21 9.95 5.48
C ALA A 11 7.71 11.18 6.25
N GLY A 12 6.49 11.08 6.78
CA GLY A 12 5.85 12.17 7.51
C GLY A 12 5.23 13.29 6.67
N CYS A 13 5.27 13.26 5.33
CA CYS A 13 4.66 14.30 4.50
C CYS A 13 3.12 14.21 4.39
N GLY A 14 2.49 13.20 4.99
CA GLY A 14 1.03 13.04 5.06
C GLY A 14 0.39 12.22 3.95
N LYS A 15 1.10 11.24 3.34
CA LYS A 15 0.57 10.36 2.28
C LYS A 15 -0.68 9.58 2.73
N SER A 16 -0.60 8.87 3.84
CA SER A 16 -1.74 8.11 4.38
C SER A 16 -2.90 9.01 4.80
N THR A 17 -2.61 10.21 5.31
CA THR A 17 -3.63 11.24 5.60
C THR A 17 -4.29 11.76 4.32
N TYR A 18 -3.54 11.92 3.24
CA TYR A 18 -4.08 12.28 1.94
C TYR A 18 -5.00 11.16 1.43
N CYS A 19 -4.55 9.91 1.47
CA CYS A 19 -5.35 8.75 1.07
C CYS A 19 -6.66 8.65 1.86
N SER A 20 -6.62 8.77 3.20
CA SER A 20 -7.83 8.76 4.03
C SER A 20 -8.79 9.90 3.70
N THR A 21 -8.25 11.11 3.49
CA THR A 21 -9.06 12.30 3.19
C THR A 21 -9.73 12.19 1.82
N VAL A 22 -9.00 11.73 0.80
CA VAL A 22 -9.56 11.54 -0.56
C VAL A 22 -10.59 10.42 -0.55
N ALA A 23 -10.31 9.30 0.13
CA ALA A 23 -11.25 8.19 0.26
C ALA A 23 -12.60 8.66 0.84
N LYS A 24 -12.54 9.36 1.97
CA LYS A 24 -13.72 9.93 2.63
C LYS A 24 -14.46 10.95 1.75
N TYR A 25 -13.73 11.85 1.10
CA TYR A 25 -14.34 12.84 0.20
C TYR A 25 -15.08 12.17 -0.96
N CYS A 26 -14.50 11.12 -1.55
CA CYS A 26 -15.12 10.35 -2.61
C CYS A 26 -16.36 9.60 -2.11
N GLU A 27 -16.31 8.99 -0.93
CA GLU A 27 -17.46 8.35 -0.28
C GLU A 27 -18.62 9.33 -0.10
N ASP A 28 -18.34 10.52 0.47
CA ASP A 28 -19.32 11.59 0.65
C ASP A 28 -19.93 12.09 -0.68
N ALA A 29 -19.14 12.00 -1.77
CA ALA A 29 -19.56 12.36 -3.13
C ALA A 29 -20.23 11.20 -3.89
N HIS A 30 -20.47 10.05 -3.24
CA HIS A 30 -20.98 8.82 -3.86
C HIS A 30 -20.12 8.31 -5.03
N ARG A 31 -18.80 8.42 -4.89
CA ARG A 31 -17.80 7.92 -5.83
C ARG A 31 -17.02 6.79 -5.18
N VAL A 32 -16.90 5.67 -5.89
CA VAL A 32 -16.11 4.53 -5.42
C VAL A 32 -14.63 4.82 -5.66
N VAL A 33 -13.84 4.75 -4.60
CA VAL A 33 -12.38 4.77 -4.65
C VAL A 33 -11.85 3.66 -3.76
N LYS A 34 -10.86 2.93 -4.26
CA LYS A 34 -10.20 1.85 -3.54
C LYS A 34 -8.85 2.37 -3.04
N VAL A 35 -8.48 2.05 -1.81
CA VAL A 35 -7.15 2.38 -1.28
C VAL A 35 -6.37 1.09 -1.13
N VAL A 36 -5.13 1.08 -1.62
CA VAL A 36 -4.16 0.00 -1.47
C VAL A 36 -3.02 0.52 -0.60
N ASN A 37 -2.71 -0.20 0.48
CA ASN A 37 -1.52 0.06 1.28
C ASN A 37 -0.33 -0.70 0.69
N LEU A 38 0.69 0.03 0.23
CA LEU A 38 1.97 -0.52 -0.20
C LEU A 38 3.10 -0.22 0.80
N ASP A 39 2.81 0.38 1.95
CA ASP A 39 3.79 0.63 3.01
C ASP A 39 3.83 -0.55 4.01
N PRO A 40 4.89 -1.38 3.99
CA PRO A 40 5.02 -2.53 4.90
C PRO A 40 5.42 -2.11 6.32
N ALA A 41 5.75 -0.83 6.54
CA ALA A 41 6.05 -0.26 7.86
C ALA A 41 4.88 0.57 8.43
N ALA A 42 3.73 0.60 7.76
CA ALA A 42 2.58 1.34 8.23
C ALA A 42 2.05 0.75 9.54
N GLU A 43 1.91 1.58 10.57
CA GLU A 43 1.36 1.16 11.87
C GLU A 43 -0.15 1.39 11.97
N VAL A 44 -0.61 2.60 11.61
CA VAL A 44 -2.01 3.03 11.77
C VAL A 44 -2.43 3.94 10.62
N PHE A 45 -3.59 3.67 10.03
CA PHE A 45 -4.24 4.57 9.07
C PHE A 45 -5.77 4.55 9.23
N ASP A 46 -6.40 5.68 8.89
CA ASP A 46 -7.85 5.91 9.05
C ASP A 46 -8.65 5.58 7.76
N TYR A 47 -8.30 4.47 7.09
CA TYR A 47 -9.04 3.94 5.96
C TYR A 47 -9.02 2.41 5.99
N GLN A 48 -9.96 1.77 5.28
CA GLN A 48 -9.95 0.32 5.09
C GLN A 48 -9.34 0.01 3.72
N PRO A 49 -8.08 -0.48 3.65
CA PRO A 49 -7.48 -0.85 2.39
C PRO A 49 -8.19 -2.07 1.79
N VAL A 50 -8.32 -2.09 0.47
CA VAL A 50 -8.77 -3.29 -0.25
C VAL A 50 -7.66 -4.33 -0.41
N CYS A 51 -6.41 -3.88 -0.26
CA CYS A 51 -5.21 -4.70 -0.33
C CYS A 51 -4.16 -4.05 0.56
N ASP A 52 -3.53 -4.85 1.42
CA ASP A 52 -2.51 -4.42 2.35
C ASP A 52 -1.26 -5.27 2.18
N ILE A 53 -0.14 -4.68 1.76
CA ILE A 53 1.13 -5.39 1.56
C ILE A 53 1.56 -6.18 2.81
N ARG A 54 1.14 -5.77 4.00
CA ARG A 54 1.45 -6.45 5.26
C ARG A 54 0.87 -7.86 5.34
N ASP A 55 -0.17 -8.17 4.55
CA ASP A 55 -0.69 -9.53 4.42
C ASP A 55 0.20 -10.44 3.54
N LEU A 56 1.08 -9.83 2.73
CA LEU A 56 2.08 -10.51 1.91
C LEU A 56 3.44 -10.58 2.62
N ILE A 57 3.91 -9.46 3.16
CA ILE A 57 5.20 -9.32 3.87
C ILE A 57 5.17 -8.09 4.78
N HIS A 58 5.51 -8.28 6.07
CA HIS A 58 5.68 -7.19 7.03
C HIS A 58 7.16 -6.76 7.10
N LEU A 59 7.43 -5.47 7.38
CA LEU A 59 8.81 -5.00 7.54
C LEU A 59 9.54 -5.74 8.68
N ASP A 60 8.85 -5.98 9.79
CA ASP A 60 9.41 -6.70 10.93
C ASP A 60 9.84 -8.12 10.55
N ASP A 61 9.02 -8.86 9.79
CA ASP A 61 9.38 -10.20 9.31
C ASP A 61 10.64 -10.17 8.43
N ALA A 62 10.77 -9.16 7.57
CA ALA A 62 11.95 -8.98 6.72
C ALA A 62 13.21 -8.59 7.51
N MET A 63 13.06 -7.96 8.68
CA MET A 63 14.16 -7.55 9.55
C MET A 63 14.57 -8.63 10.57
N GLU A 64 13.63 -9.47 10.99
CA GLU A 64 13.85 -10.57 11.94
C GLU A 64 14.47 -11.82 11.30
N ASP A 65 14.50 -11.88 9.96
CA ASP A 65 15.17 -12.96 9.23
C ASP A 65 16.69 -12.98 9.54
N GLU A 66 17.10 -14.03 10.26
CA GLU A 66 18.47 -14.23 10.74
C GLU A 66 19.49 -14.39 9.59
N ASP A 67 19.06 -14.74 8.38
CA ASP A 67 19.95 -14.88 7.22
C ASP A 67 20.14 -13.53 6.50
N LEU A 68 19.12 -12.66 6.51
CA LEU A 68 19.07 -11.45 5.68
C LEU A 68 19.71 -10.19 6.32
N HIS A 69 19.81 -10.13 7.66
CA HIS A 69 20.50 -9.04 8.40
C HIS A 69 20.15 -7.60 7.93
N TYR A 70 18.92 -7.36 7.51
CA TYR A 70 18.53 -6.05 6.99
C TYR A 70 18.31 -5.02 8.10
N GLY A 71 18.78 -3.79 7.87
CA GLY A 71 18.30 -2.63 8.61
C GLY A 71 16.95 -2.13 8.08
N PRO A 72 16.30 -1.14 8.72
CA PRO A 72 14.94 -0.69 8.36
C PRO A 72 14.76 -0.34 6.88
N ASN A 73 15.70 0.41 6.29
CA ASN A 73 15.63 0.76 4.88
C ASN A 73 15.89 -0.44 3.95
N GLY A 74 16.74 -1.38 4.37
CA GLY A 74 17.00 -2.61 3.61
C GLY A 74 15.77 -3.52 3.59
N GLY A 75 15.10 -3.64 4.75
CA GLY A 75 13.85 -4.40 4.86
C GLY A 75 12.73 -3.78 4.01
N LEU A 76 12.62 -2.45 3.95
CA LEU A 76 11.66 -1.76 3.07
C LEU A 76 11.89 -2.09 1.60
N VAL A 77 13.14 -2.04 1.14
CA VAL A 77 13.51 -2.39 -0.24
C VAL A 77 13.17 -3.86 -0.52
N PHE A 78 13.53 -4.76 0.39
CA PHE A 78 13.23 -6.18 0.26
C PHE A 78 11.72 -6.45 0.16
N CYS A 79 10.90 -5.81 1.01
CA CYS A 79 9.44 -5.97 0.95
C CYS A 79 8.87 -5.56 -0.41
N LEU A 80 9.38 -4.47 -0.99
CA LEU A 80 8.95 -4.03 -2.32
C LEU A 80 9.45 -4.95 -3.44
N GLU A 81 10.68 -5.48 -3.34
CA GLU A 81 11.18 -6.50 -4.27
C GLU A 81 10.34 -7.77 -4.19
N TYR A 82 10.00 -8.22 -2.99
CA TYR A 82 9.13 -9.36 -2.77
C TYR A 82 7.72 -9.14 -3.34
N LEU A 83 7.16 -7.93 -3.23
CA LEU A 83 5.91 -7.58 -3.91
C LEU A 83 6.05 -7.66 -5.44
N VAL A 84 7.16 -7.18 -6.00
CA VAL A 84 7.40 -7.21 -7.46
C VAL A 84 7.50 -8.65 -7.97
N ASP A 85 8.16 -9.52 -7.22
CA ASP A 85 8.26 -10.95 -7.55
C ASP A 85 6.92 -11.68 -7.39
N ASN A 86 5.98 -11.12 -6.63
CA ASN A 86 4.65 -11.67 -6.37
C ASN A 86 3.52 -10.76 -6.88
N LEU A 87 3.70 -10.03 -7.99
CA LEU A 87 2.68 -9.10 -8.52
C LEU A 87 1.32 -9.75 -8.85
N GLU A 88 1.31 -11.07 -9.09
CA GLU A 88 0.08 -11.83 -9.26
C GLU A 88 -0.82 -11.74 -8.03
N TRP A 89 -0.25 -11.79 -6.82
CA TRP A 89 -0.98 -11.60 -5.56
C TRP A 89 -1.71 -10.24 -5.54
N LEU A 90 -1.01 -9.15 -5.90
CA LEU A 90 -1.63 -7.82 -5.95
C LEU A 90 -2.75 -7.76 -7.00
N THR A 91 -2.53 -8.40 -8.14
CA THR A 91 -3.52 -8.46 -9.22
C THR A 91 -4.79 -9.21 -8.78
N GLU A 92 -4.63 -10.31 -8.04
CA GLU A 92 -5.73 -11.07 -7.46
C GLU A 92 -6.51 -10.26 -6.41
N GLN A 93 -5.81 -9.55 -5.52
CA GLN A 93 -6.44 -8.69 -4.52
C GLN A 93 -7.27 -7.56 -5.15
N LEU A 94 -6.80 -6.99 -6.27
CA LEU A 94 -7.51 -5.94 -7.00
C LEU A 94 -8.71 -6.46 -7.82
N GLY A 95 -8.78 -7.78 -8.07
CA GLY A 95 -9.82 -8.42 -8.87
C GLY A 95 -9.89 -7.92 -10.32
N GLU A 96 -11.00 -8.20 -11.01
CA GLU A 96 -11.22 -7.85 -12.42
C GLU A 96 -12.25 -6.72 -12.65
N GLU A 97 -12.74 -6.10 -11.58
CA GLU A 97 -13.75 -5.05 -11.66
C GLU A 97 -13.32 -3.88 -12.58
N VAL A 98 -14.27 -3.43 -13.40
CA VAL A 98 -14.10 -2.32 -14.33
C VAL A 98 -14.64 -1.03 -13.70
N ASP A 99 -13.96 0.09 -13.98
CA ASP A 99 -14.26 1.46 -13.48
C ASP A 99 -13.77 1.76 -12.05
N ASP A 100 -12.64 1.17 -11.67
CA ASP A 100 -11.96 1.49 -10.41
C ASP A 100 -11.10 2.76 -10.50
N TYR A 101 -11.21 3.64 -9.49
CA TYR A 101 -10.18 4.60 -9.13
C TYR A 101 -9.42 4.06 -7.92
N ILE A 102 -8.11 3.85 -8.06
CA ILE A 102 -7.28 3.20 -7.04
C ILE A 102 -6.22 4.18 -6.56
N LEU A 103 -6.19 4.44 -5.25
CA LEU A 103 -5.12 5.15 -4.55
C LEU A 103 -4.13 4.12 -4.03
N PHE A 104 -2.86 4.28 -4.37
CA PHE A 104 -1.77 3.49 -3.80
C PHE A 104 -1.01 4.37 -2.81
N ASP A 105 -1.11 4.04 -1.53
CA ASP A 105 -0.30 4.67 -0.47
C ASP A 105 1.06 3.99 -0.44
N CYS A 106 2.10 4.70 -0.90
CA CYS A 106 3.44 4.14 -1.00
C CYS A 106 4.23 4.33 0.29
N PRO A 107 5.30 3.52 0.52
CA PRO A 107 6.22 3.75 1.63
C PRO A 107 6.81 5.17 1.67
N GLY A 108 7.19 5.63 2.86
CA GLY A 108 7.84 6.92 3.09
C GLY A 108 9.32 7.01 2.77
#